data_AF-A0A1Q3AYA1-F1
#
_entry.id   AF-A0A1Q3AYA1-F1
#
_cell.length_a   1.000
_cell.length_b   1.000
_cell.length_c   1.000
_cell.angle_alpha   90.00
_cell.angle_beta   90.00
_cell.angle_gamma   90.00
#
_symmetry.space_group_name_H-M   'P 1'
#
loop_
_entity.id
_entity.type
_entity.pdbx_description
1 polymer ?
#
loop_
_entity_poly.entity_id
_entity_poly.type
_entity_poly.pdbx_seq_one_letter_code
_entity_poly.pdbx_strand_id
1 'polypeptide(L)'
;MLFEMRKQKYLEALDNSDRVKALDILMTGLKEFFSDDDHVFRGLTLLLSVNDFRQNELFSTYTDAKSARTNLMTKLKNLIAVNCLLREKVKFPSIPPSRSMHLLQQR
;
A
#
# COMPACT_ATOMS: atom_id res chain seq x y z
N MET A 1 -0.60 7.36 0.33
CA MET A 1 -1.22 6.13 0.89
C MET A 1 -1.49 5.10 -0.21
N LEU A 2 -2.32 5.43 -1.20
CA LEU A 2 -2.58 4.55 -2.36
C LEU A 2 -1.31 4.17 -3.13
N PHE A 3 -0.44 5.15 -3.40
CA PHE A 3 0.86 4.90 -4.02
C PHE A 3 1.67 3.81 -3.32
N GLU A 4 1.87 3.92 -2.00
CA GLU A 4 2.65 2.95 -1.23
C GLU A 4 2.02 1.54 -1.25
N MET A 5 0.69 1.44 -1.21
CA MET A 5 -0.01 0.15 -1.31
C MET A 5 0.14 -0.49 -2.70
N ARG A 6 -0.03 0.30 -3.77
CA ARG A 6 0.13 -0.21 -5.14
C ARG A 6 1.59 -0.55 -5.45
N LYS A 7 2.55 0.22 -4.93
CA LYS A 7 3.99 -0.07 -5.01
C LYS A 7 4.33 -1.40 -4.32
N GLN A 8 3.80 -1.64 -3.13
CA GLN A 8 4.01 -2.92 -2.44
C GLN A 8 3.40 -4.10 -3.23
N LYS A 9 2.19 -3.94 -3.77
CA LYS A 9 1.56 -4.96 -4.63
C LYS A 9 2.41 -5.26 -5.87
N TYR A 10 3.03 -4.23 -6.45
CA TYR A 10 3.97 -4.35 -7.57
C TYR A 10 5.23 -5.13 -7.19
N LEU A 11 5.88 -4.78 -6.07
CA LEU A 11 7.08 -5.48 -5.59
C LEU A 11 6.78 -6.95 -5.25
N GLU A 12 5.61 -7.25 -4.70
CA GLU A 12 5.19 -8.63 -4.45
C GLU A 12 4.95 -9.41 -5.74
N ALA A 13 4.49 -8.77 -6.82
CA ALA A 13 4.37 -9.43 -8.12
C ALA A 13 5.76 -9.76 -8.70
N LEU A 14 6.73 -8.83 -8.57
CA LEU A 14 8.12 -9.09 -8.93
C LEU A 14 8.74 -10.22 -8.10
N ASP A 15 8.49 -10.25 -6.78
CA ASP A 15 8.98 -11.29 -5.87
C ASP A 15 8.48 -12.68 -6.24
N ASN A 16 7.23 -12.76 -6.72
CA ASN A 16 6.63 -14.00 -7.25
C ASN A 16 7.04 -14.30 -8.71
N SER A 17 7.96 -13.53 -9.30
CA SER A 17 8.37 -13.62 -10.71
C SER A 17 7.21 -13.45 -11.72
N ASP A 18 6.09 -12.86 -11.31
CA ASP A 18 4.91 -12.61 -12.15
C ASP A 18 5.02 -11.24 -12.82
N ARG A 19 5.81 -11.20 -13.91
CA ARG A 19 6.11 -9.96 -14.65
C ARG A 19 4.89 -9.39 -15.36
N VAL A 20 3.96 -10.23 -15.80
CA VAL A 20 2.72 -9.79 -16.48
C VAL A 20 1.87 -9.00 -15.49
N LYS A 21 1.68 -9.54 -14.28
CA LYS A 21 0.96 -8.86 -13.21
C LYS A 21 1.70 -7.61 -12.72
N ALA A 22 3.03 -7.65 -12.63
CA ALA A 22 3.82 -6.49 -12.27
C ALA A 22 3.65 -5.35 -13.30
N LEU A 23 3.69 -5.67 -14.59
CA LEU A 23 3.46 -4.70 -15.67
C LEU A 23 2.04 -4.13 -15.63
N ASP A 24 1.03 -4.97 -15.44
CA ASP A 24 -0.37 -4.53 -15.28
C ASP A 24 -0.52 -3.55 -14.12
N ILE A 25 0.04 -3.88 -12.94
CA ILE A 25 0.01 -2.98 -11.77
C ILE A 25 0.77 -1.69 -12.04
N LEU A 26 1.90 -1.73 -12.76
CA LEU A 26 2.67 -0.54 -13.11
C LEU A 26 1.85 0.41 -13.99
N MET A 27 1.21 -0.12 -15.04
CA MET A 27 0.49 0.69 -16.03
C MET A 27 -0.88 1.17 -15.54
N THR A 28 -1.64 0.32 -14.87
CA THR A 28 -2.99 0.66 -14.39
C THR A 28 -2.97 1.30 -13.00
N GLY A 29 -2.02 0.89 -12.16
CA GLY A 29 -1.99 1.24 -10.76
C GLY A 29 -1.00 2.34 -10.41
N LEU A 30 0.16 2.41 -11.06
CA LEU A 30 1.23 3.33 -10.65
C LEU A 30 1.39 4.53 -11.57
N LYS A 31 1.13 4.37 -12.88
CA LYS A 31 1.26 5.45 -13.88
C LYS A 31 0.51 6.73 -13.51
N GLU A 32 -0.68 6.61 -12.92
CA GLU A 32 -1.52 7.76 -12.50
C GLU A 32 -0.86 8.68 -11.48
N PHE A 33 0.17 8.20 -10.75
CA PHE A 33 0.87 9.00 -9.73
C PHE A 33 2.06 9.78 -10.27
N PHE A 34 2.40 9.60 -11.55
CA PHE A 34 3.63 10.13 -12.13
C PHE A 34 3.34 11.00 -13.35
N SER A 35 4.20 12.00 -13.55
CA SER A 35 4.31 12.71 -14.83
C SER A 35 5.25 11.96 -15.77
N ASP A 36 5.20 12.28 -17.06
CA ASP A 36 5.94 11.53 -18.09
C ASP A 36 7.48 11.53 -17.90
N ASP A 37 8.03 12.53 -17.20
CA ASP A 37 9.47 12.65 -16.90
C ASP A 37 9.89 12.20 -15.49
N ASP A 38 9.05 11.43 -14.80
CA ASP A 38 9.35 11.01 -13.43
C ASP A 38 10.45 9.93 -13.37
N HIS A 39 11.56 10.27 -12.70
CA HIS A 39 12.69 9.38 -12.47
C HIS A 39 12.33 8.12 -11.67
N VAL A 40 11.35 8.21 -10.75
CA VAL A 40 10.87 7.07 -9.97
C VAL A 40 10.11 6.10 -10.86
N PHE A 41 9.28 6.60 -11.78
CA PHE A 41 8.56 5.74 -12.73
C PHE A 41 9.51 5.00 -13.66
N ARG A 42 10.55 5.68 -14.16
CA ARG A 42 11.61 5.04 -14.95
C ARG A 42 12.36 3.98 -14.13
N GLY A 43 12.67 4.27 -12.87
CA GLY A 43 13.27 3.31 -11.95
C GLY A 43 12.41 2.06 -11.75
N LEU A 44 11.11 2.22 -11.51
CA LEU A 44 10.16 1.10 -11.40
C LEU A 44 10.06 0.32 -12.72
N THR A 45 10.08 0.99 -13.86
CA THR A 45 10.07 0.31 -15.17
C THR A 45 11.31 -0.57 -15.35
N LEU A 46 12.49 -0.09 -14.93
CA LEU A 46 13.74 -0.86 -15.00
C LEU A 46 13.70 -2.12 -14.13
N LEU A 47 12.97 -2.10 -13.00
CA LEU A 47 12.82 -3.27 -12.14
C LEU A 47 12.07 -4.44 -12.81
N LEU A 48 11.31 -4.20 -13.88
CA LEU A 48 10.69 -5.30 -14.65
C LEU A 48 11.73 -6.11 -15.44
N SER A 49 12.88 -5.52 -15.75
CA SER A 49 13.92 -6.14 -16.58
C SER A 49 14.94 -6.91 -15.76
N VAL A 50 15.12 -6.58 -14.48
CA VAL A 50 16.08 -7.26 -13.60
C VAL A 50 15.53 -8.59 -13.09
N ASN A 51 16.42 -9.54 -12.80
CA ASN A 51 16.01 -10.85 -12.29
C ASN A 51 15.63 -10.81 -10.81
N ASP A 52 16.37 -10.03 -10.01
CA ASP A 52 16.07 -9.79 -8.60
C ASP A 52 16.12 -8.28 -8.32
N PHE A 53 14.97 -7.71 -7.97
CA PHE A 53 14.85 -6.29 -7.69
C PHE A 53 15.58 -5.88 -6.40
N ARG A 54 15.94 -6.84 -5.54
CA ARG A 54 16.73 -6.59 -4.31
C ARG A 54 18.16 -6.16 -4.58
N GLN A 55 18.65 -6.33 -5.80
CA GLN A 55 19.96 -5.79 -6.23
C GLN A 55 19.95 -4.26 -6.31
N ASN A 56 18.77 -3.64 -6.37
CA ASN A 56 18.65 -2.19 -6.32
C ASN A 56 18.84 -1.71 -4.88
N GLU A 57 19.69 -0.69 -4.67
CA GLU A 57 20.02 -0.16 -3.34
C GLU A 57 18.77 0.21 -2.51
N LEU A 58 17.73 0.75 -3.15
CA LEU A 58 16.48 1.16 -2.50
C LEU A 58 15.64 -0.02 -1.98
N PHE A 59 15.82 -1.20 -2.54
CA PHE A 59 15.06 -2.41 -2.21
C PHE A 59 15.94 -3.51 -1.60
N SER A 60 17.21 -3.23 -1.35
CA SER A 60 18.17 -4.16 -0.75
C SER A 60 17.75 -4.68 0.62
N THR A 61 16.98 -3.90 1.39
CA THR A 61 16.44 -4.30 2.70
C THR A 61 15.16 -5.12 2.61
N TYR A 62 14.65 -5.41 1.42
CA TYR A 62 13.44 -6.22 1.23
C TYR A 62 13.77 -7.70 1.47
N THR A 63 13.25 -8.26 2.55
CA THR A 63 13.42 -9.69 2.88
C THR A 63 12.34 -10.53 2.20
N ASP A 64 11.10 -10.35 2.66
CA ASP A 64 9.94 -11.15 2.32
C ASP A 64 8.67 -10.31 2.36
N ALA A 65 7.62 -10.79 1.69
CA ALA A 65 6.34 -10.08 1.58
C ALA A 65 5.66 -9.84 2.94
N LYS A 66 5.82 -10.72 3.93
CA LYS A 66 5.19 -10.54 5.24
C LYS A 66 5.84 -9.38 5.99
N SER A 67 7.17 -9.36 6.07
CA SER A 67 7.93 -8.28 6.72
C SER A 67 7.71 -6.94 6.01
N ALA A 68 7.71 -6.94 4.67
CA ALA A 68 7.45 -5.74 3.88
C ALA A 68 6.04 -5.17 4.13
N ARG A 69 5.01 -6.03 4.20
CA ARG A 69 3.64 -5.60 4.57
C ARG A 69 3.55 -5.06 5.99
N THR A 70 4.25 -5.65 6.96
CA THR A 70 4.28 -5.14 8.34
C THR A 70 4.91 -3.76 8.40
N ASN A 71 6.03 -3.54 7.71
CA ASN A 71 6.66 -2.22 7.63
C ASN A 71 5.74 -1.20 6.95
N LEU A 72 5.14 -1.58 5.83
CA LEU A 72 4.16 -0.74 5.14
C LEU A 72 2.99 -0.37 6.06
N MET A 73 2.43 -1.34 6.80
CA MET A 73 1.32 -1.10 7.73
C MET A 73 1.68 -0.02 8.76
N THR A 74 2.88 -0.07 9.33
CA THR A 74 3.37 0.96 10.25
C THR A 74 3.43 2.34 9.58
N LYS A 75 3.99 2.42 8.37
CA LYS A 75 4.03 3.66 7.58
C LYS A 75 2.62 4.19 7.27
N LEU A 76 1.69 3.33 6.88
CA LEU A 76 0.31 3.71 6.58
C LEU A 76 -0.41 4.23 7.83
N LYS A 77 -0.26 3.58 8.99
CA LYS A 77 -0.82 4.06 10.26
C LYS A 77 -0.33 5.47 10.60
N ASN A 78 0.97 5.74 10.42
CA ASN A 78 1.53 7.07 10.63
C ASN A 78 0.94 8.10 9.66
N LEU A 79 0.82 7.75 8.37
CA LEU A 79 0.19 8.61 7.37
C LEU A 79 -1.29 8.90 7.66
N ILE A 80 -2.04 7.92 8.20
CA ILE A 80 -3.43 8.10 8.62
C ILE A 80 -3.50 9.04 9.83
N ALA A 81 -2.61 8.86 10.82
CA ALA A 81 -2.60 9.64 12.05
C ALA A 81 -2.37 11.14 11.81
N VAL A 82 -1.59 11.50 10.79
CA VAL A 82 -1.31 12.90 10.42
C VAL A 82 -2.30 13.48 9.40
N ASN A 83 -3.20 12.67 8.84
CA ASN A 83 -4.15 13.11 7.82
C ASN A 83 -5.38 13.77 8.45
N CYS A 84 -5.60 15.06 8.18
CA CYS A 84 -6.71 15.84 8.75
C CYS A 84 -8.11 15.30 8.42
N LEU A 85 -8.30 14.62 7.28
CA LEU A 85 -9.59 14.06 6.87
C LEU A 85 -9.90 12.72 7.54
N LEU A 86 -8.87 11.99 7.97
CA LEU A 86 -8.97 10.63 8.48
C LEU A 86 -8.76 10.54 9.99
N ARG A 87 -7.88 11.37 10.57
CA ARG A 87 -7.45 11.29 11.97
C ARG A 87 -8.60 11.19 12.96
N GLU A 88 -9.66 11.96 12.77
CA GLU A 88 -10.82 11.97 13.70
C GLU A 88 -11.81 10.82 13.45
N LYS A 89 -11.63 10.05 12.37
CA LYS A 89 -12.53 8.97 11.94
C LYS A 89 -12.03 7.56 12.25
N VAL A 90 -10.89 7.42 12.93
CA VAL A 90 -10.27 6.11 13.23
C VAL A 90 -10.71 5.49 14.55
N LYS A 91 -11.43 6.24 15.40
CA LYS A 91 -11.90 5.74 16.70
C LYS A 91 -13.33 5.29 16.60
N PHE A 92 -13.60 4.05 16.98
CA PHE A 92 -14.97 3.57 17.14
C PHE A 92 -15.62 4.29 18.34
N PRO A 93 -16.86 4.79 18.20
CA PRO A 93 -17.54 5.46 19.30
C PRO A 93 -17.83 4.47 20.45
N SER A 94 -17.80 4.97 21.69
CA SER A 94 -18.17 4.16 22.85
C SER A 94 -19.68 3.94 22.86
N ILE A 95 -20.12 2.79 22.37
CA ILE A 95 -21.53 2.38 22.32
C ILE A 95 -21.73 1.23 23.32
N PRO A 96 -22.74 1.32 24.21
CA PRO A 96 -23.09 0.21 25.10
C PRO A 96 -23.41 -1.07 24.32
N PRO A 97 -23.10 -2.26 24.86
CA PRO A 97 -23.45 -3.51 24.21
C PRO A 97 -24.96 -3.56 23.96
N SER A 98 -25.34 -4.15 22.83
CA SER A 98 -26.75 -4.31 22.42
C SER A 98 -27.54 -2.99 22.30
N ARG A 99 -26.89 -1.82 22.15
CA ARG A 99 -27.59 -0.53 22.07
C ARG A 99 -28.68 -0.50 20.98
N SER A 100 -28.41 -1.06 19.81
CA SER A 100 -29.39 -1.13 18.71
C SER A 100 -30.64 -1.92 19.08
N MET A 101 -30.47 -3.06 19.78
CA MET A 101 -31.60 -3.88 20.25
C MET A 101 -32.42 -3.14 21.30
N HIS A 102 -31.76 -2.48 22.26
CA HIS A 102 -32.45 -1.69 23.28
C HIS A 102 -33.28 -0.55 22.66
N LEU A 103 -32.77 0.13 21.62
CA LEU A 103 -33.50 1.19 20.93
C LEU A 103 -34.73 0.67 20.17
N LEU A 104 -34.67 -0.53 19.60
CA LEU A 104 -35.81 -1.18 18.94
C LEU A 104 -36.92 -1.55 19.93
N GLN A 105 -36.57 -1.92 21.16
CA GLN A 105 -37.52 -2.27 22.23
C GLN A 105 -38.15 -1.05 22.93
N GLN A 106 -37.64 0.15 22.68
CA GLN A 106 -38.14 1.41 23.26
C GLN A 106 -39.16 2.14 22.37
N ARG A 107 -39.43 1.61 21.17
CA ARG A 107 -40.50 2.09 20.28
C ARG A 107 -41.81 1.38 20.59
#